data_AF-A0A652KHA3-F1
#
_entry.id   AF-A0A652KHA3-F1
#
_cell.length_a   1.000
_cell.length_b   1.000
_cell.length_c   1.000
_cell.angle_alpha   90.00
_cell.angle_beta   90.00
_cell.angle_gamma   90.00
#
_symmetry.space_group_name_H-M   'P 1'
#
loop_
_entity.id
_entity.type
_entity.pdbx_description
1 polymer ?
#
loop_
_entity_poly.entity_id
_entity_poly.type
_entity_poly.pdbx_seq_one_letter_code
_entity_poly.pdbx_strand_id
1 'polypeptide(L)' 'MPAYLIRHPAELRREDVLVEDGTLELAFTGGWAVFTDNNGVCLAIPGGQGAHIERVDTPDEEPAPPRE' A
#
# COMPACT_ATOMS: atom_id res chain seq x y z
N MET A 1 -6.03 1.72 -12.44
CA MET A 1 -4.57 1.47 -12.36
C MET A 1 -4.30 1.28 -10.88
N PRO A 2 -3.71 0.14 -10.44
CA PRO A 2 -3.40 -0.07 -9.03
C PRO A 2 -2.61 1.10 -8.43
N ALA A 3 -3.05 1.60 -7.28
CA ALA A 3 -2.45 2.73 -6.58
C ALA A 3 -2.45 2.45 -5.08
N TYR A 4 -1.29 2.64 -4.45
CA TYR A 4 -1.13 2.46 -3.01
C TYR A 4 -0.55 3.71 -2.37
N LEU A 5 -1.22 4.20 -1.31
CA LEU A 5 -0.71 5.25 -0.44
C LEU A 5 -0.06 4.62 0.78
N ILE A 6 1.22 4.93 0.98
CA ILE A 6 2.03 4.52 2.11
C ILE A 6 2.18 5.73 3.03
N ARG A 7 1.66 5.60 4.24
CA ARG A 7 1.77 6.61 5.30
C ARG A 7 2.74 6.15 6.36
N HIS A 8 3.81 6.92 6.59
CA HIS A 8 4.82 6.59 7.58
C HIS A 8 4.48 7.23 8.94
N PRO A 9 4.84 6.57 10.07
CA PRO A 9 4.75 7.20 11.38
C PRO A 9 5.52 8.51 11.43
N ALA A 10 4.95 9.52 12.10
CA ALA A 10 5.56 10.84 12.24
C ALA A 10 6.96 10.80 12.85
N GLU A 11 7.24 9.80 13.70
CA GLU A 11 8.53 9.57 14.35
C GLU A 11 9.66 9.26 13.37
N LEU A 12 9.33 8.63 12.22
CA LEU A 12 10.30 8.32 11.18
C LEU A 12 10.65 9.52 10.29
N ARG A 13 9.93 10.65 10.43
CA ARG A 13 10.09 11.88 9.62
C ARG A 13 10.23 11.58 8.12
N ARG A 14 9.45 10.62 7.63
CA ARG A 14 9.35 10.28 6.21
C ARG A 14 8.07 10.86 5.64
N GLU A 15 8.16 11.31 4.40
CA GLU A 15 6.99 11.76 3.65
C GLU A 15 6.12 10.57 3.25
N ASP A 16 4.84 10.84 3.06
CA ASP A 16 3.91 9.85 2.51
C ASP A 16 4.28 9.56 1.05
N VAL A 17 4.14 8.30 0.64
CA VAL A 17 4.53 7.83 -0.69
C VAL A 17 3.30 7.29 -1.41
N LEU A 18 3.05 7.77 -2.62
CA LEU A 18 2.06 7.21 -3.53
C LEU A 18 2.79 6.39 -4.60
N VAL A 19 2.42 5.12 -4.76
CA VAL A 19 2.97 4.23 -5.80
C VAL A 19 1.84 3.79 -6.72
N GLU A 20 2.01 4.01 -8.01
CA GLU A 20 0.99 3.76 -9.04
C GLU A 20 1.65 3.13 -10.26
N ASP A 21 1.16 1.96 -10.67
CA ASP A 21 1.55 1.35 -11.93
C ASP A 21 0.47 0.36 -12.39
N GLY A 22 0.31 0.19 -13.72
CA GLY A 22 -0.68 -0.71 -14.30
C GLY A 22 -0.46 -2.20 -14.00
N THR A 23 0.77 -2.55 -13.65
CA THR A 23 1.25 -3.91 -13.31
C THR A 23 1.69 -4.03 -11.86
N LEU A 24 1.36 -3.04 -11.02
CA LEU A 24 1.76 -3.03 -9.62
C LEU A 24 1.08 -4.14 -8.82
N GLU A 25 1.91 -4.97 -8.19
CA GLU A 25 1.48 -6.00 -7.26
C GLU A 25 2.07 -5.76 -5.87
N LEU A 26 1.31 -6.11 -4.83
CA LEU A 26 1.72 -6.05 -3.43
C LEU A 26 1.70 -7.45 -2.83
N ALA A 27 2.84 -7.89 -2.29
CA ALA A 27 2.96 -9.16 -1.58
C ALA A 27 3.54 -8.96 -0.18
N PHE A 28 3.04 -9.72 0.80
CA PHE A 28 3.61 -9.78 2.14
C PHE A 28 4.45 -11.04 2.30
N THR A 29 5.77 -10.89 2.46
CA THR A 29 6.70 -12.02 2.56
C THR A 29 7.83 -11.73 3.53
N GLY A 30 8.16 -12.69 4.40
CA GLY A 30 9.29 -12.58 5.32
C GLY A 30 9.26 -11.37 6.26
N GLY A 31 8.08 -10.84 6.59
CA GLY A 31 7.93 -9.61 7.38
C GLY A 31 8.13 -8.32 6.58
N TRP A 32 8.04 -8.39 5.26
CA TRP A 32 8.11 -7.25 4.35
C TRP A 32 6.81 -7.11 3.56
N ALA A 33 6.42 -5.87 3.29
CA ALA A 33 5.55 -5.52 2.19
C ALA A 33 6.42 -5.24 0.96
N VAL A 34 6.27 -6.01 -0.10
CA VAL A 34 7.06 -5.91 -1.33
C VAL A 34 6.14 -5.53 -2.47
N PHE A 35 6.45 -4.39 -3.10
CA PHE A 35 5.81 -3.92 -4.31
C PHE A 35 6.66 -4.32 -5.52
N THR A 36 6.00 -4.93 -6.50
CA THR A 36 6.62 -5.35 -7.76
C THR A 36 5.87 -4.79 -8.95
N ASP A 37 6.60 -4.43 -10.00
CA ASP A 37 6.08 -4.10 -11.32
C ASP A 37 6.74 -5.01 -12.39
N ASN A 38 6.48 -4.73 -13.67
CA ASN A 38 7.10 -5.46 -14.79
C ASN A 38 8.64 -5.43 -14.84
N ASN A 39 9.30 -4.53 -14.09
CA ASN A 39 10.76 -4.43 -13.99
C ASN A 39 11.32 -5.10 -12.72
N GLY A 40 10.46 -5.65 -11.85
CA GLY A 40 10.84 -6.33 -10.61
C GLY A 40 10.43 -5.55 -9.37
N VAL A 41 11.23 -5.64 -8.29
CA VAL A 41 10.92 -4.96 -7.02
C VAL A 41 11.14 -3.46 -7.16
N CYS A 42 10.07 -2.68 -6.96
CA CYS A 42 10.12 -1.22 -7.03
C CYS A 42 10.12 -0.56 -5.64
N LEU A 43 9.49 -1.18 -4.64
CA LEU A 43 9.53 -0.72 -3.25
C LEU A 43 9.43 -1.91 -2.27
N ALA A 44 10.17 -1.86 -1.16
CA ALA A 44 10.07 -2.83 -0.08
C ALA A 44 10.05 -2.13 1.28
N ILE A 45 9.06 -2.45 2.11
CA ILE A 45 8.86 -1.86 3.43
C ILE A 45 8.92 -2.95 4.49
N PRO A 46 9.80 -2.85 5.49
CA PRO A 46 9.83 -3.78 6.60
C PRO A 46 8.60 -3.55 7.49
N GLY A 47 7.92 -4.63 7.88
CA GLY A 47 6.72 -4.58 8.72
C GLY A 47 6.96 -3.95 10.10
N GLY A 48 8.21 -3.95 10.59
CA GLY A 48 8.61 -3.28 11.83
C GLY A 48 8.63 -1.75 11.79
N GLN A 49 8.48 -1.12 10.61
CA GLN A 49 8.44 0.34 10.49
C GLN A 49 7.07 0.96 10.83
N GLY A 50 6.02 0.16 11.00
CA GLY A 50 4.69 0.68 11.32
C GLY A 50 4.06 1.54 10.22
N ALA A 51 4.50 1.38 8.97
CA ALA A 51 3.90 2.07 7.83
C ALA A 51 2.49 1.54 7.56
N HIS A 52 1.55 2.43 7.30
CA HIS A 52 0.20 2.09 6.89
C HIS A 52 0.13 2.07 5.36
N ILE A 53 -0.25 0.94 4.78
CA ILE A 53 -0.37 0.75 3.33
C ILE A 53 -1.85 0.64 3.00
N GLU A 54 -2.34 1.53 2.15
CA GLU A 54 -3.73 1.61 1.72
C GLU A 54 -3.81 1.56 0.21
N ARG A 55 -4.76 0.81 -0.33
CA ARG A 55 -5.06 0.80 -1.76
C ARG A 55 -6.09 1.89 -2.05
N VAL A 56 -5.78 2.82 -2.96
CA VAL A 56 -6.57 4.04 -3.21
C VAL A 56 -7.17 4.09 -4.62
N ASP A 57 -6.94 3.07 -5.46
CA ASP A 57 -7.57 2.97 -6.78
C ASP A 57 -8.95 2.29 -6.78
N THR A 58 -9.37 1.73 -5.64
CA THR A 58 -10.72 1.17 -5.47
C THR A 58 -11.67 2.27 -5.00
N PRO A 59 -12.83 2.46 -5.64
CA PRO A 59 -13.87 3.32 -5.07
C PRO A 59 -14.27 2.74 -3.71
N ASP A 60 -14.33 3.59 -2.68
CA ASP A 60 -14.83 3.26 -1.35
C ASP A 60 -16.11 2.41 -1.49
N GLU A 61 -16.03 1.12 -1.16
CA GLU A 61 -17.22 0.34 -0.86
C GLU A 61 -17.72 0.84 0.49
N GLU A 62 -18.56 1.89 0.48
CA GLU A 62 -19.42 2.20 1.61
C GLU A 62 -20.13 0.89 2.01
N PRO A 63 -19.99 0.42 3.26
CA PRO A 63 -20.70 -0.78 3.69
C PRO A 63 -22.19 -0.53 3.52
N ALA A 64 -22.84 -1.31 2.65
CA ALA A 64 -24.29 -1.23 2.46
C ALA A 64 -24.96 -1.31 3.84
N PRO A 65 -25.89 -0.41 4.18
CA PRO A 65 -26.52 -0.41 5.49
C PRO A 65 -27.20 -1.76 5.74
N PRO A 66 -27.12 -2.32 6.96
CA PRO A 66 -27.80 -3.56 7.27
C PRO A 66 -29.30 -3.41 7.00
N ARG A 67 -29.88 -4.32 6.23
CA ARG A 67 -31.34 -4.42 6.08
C ARG A 67 -31.93 -4.91 7.41
N GLU A 68 -32.82 -4.12 7.99
CA GLU A 68 -33.74 -4.55 9.07
C GLU A 68 -34.79 -5.56 8.55
#